data_AF-A0A0P0CLK3-F1
#
_entry.id   AF-A0A0P0CLK3-F1
#
_cell.length_a   1.000
_cell.length_b   1.000
_cell.length_c   1.000
_cell.angle_alpha   90.00
_cell.angle_beta   90.00
_cell.angle_gamma   90.00
#
_symmetry.space_group_name_H-M   'P 1'
#
loop_
_entity.id
_entity.type
_entity.pdbx_description
1 polymer ?
#
loop_
_entity_poly.entity_id
_entity_poly.type
_entity_poly.pdbx_seq_one_letter_code
_entity_poly.pdbx_strand_id
1 'polypeptide(L)'
;MPTHSNTTLFSDVPLQEQSLGVNTSNVHSGKGQKSKPVMLSRWESFWVHSRIRWHLLLLILNQVKHPVKAFMAMRALIKTRRKYLGNSPFIKAAKVAGRFYYEYNTPGWPSKAYDDYHLAELNRVFPFQDKPFAFKNVIMAVTKKCALRCDHCFEWDALNGKEKLTVENLHEIVRNFQEQGVAQLQFSGGEPMLRVPAMLSVLKEAQPVTDFWALTSGHLFTLENAFALKKAGLTGVTISLDHVDPLLHNLFRKFDQAYDWVERAAYHASQADLVVAFSLCATKSFITEENLMQYAQLASSLGAAFIQVLEPRAVGHYAGQSVGLPLEQQKLLEDFYTNLNYNPAYQHLPMVVYYDLQRRRAGCAASADRHVYVDTDGLIHGCPFCRKPVGSALEVNFKESFVKLRNTGCTALAPSLL
;
A
#
# COMPACT_ATOMS: atom_id res chain seq x y z
N MET A 1 -41.85 -30.39 -14.40
CA MET A 1 -42.98 -29.48 -14.73
C MET A 1 -44.12 -29.89 -13.81
N PRO A 2 -44.74 -29.00 -13.01
CA PRO A 2 -45.10 -27.62 -13.33
C PRO A 2 -44.55 -26.56 -12.35
N THR A 3 -44.83 -25.32 -12.72
CA THR A 3 -44.60 -24.03 -12.07
C THR A 3 -45.30 -23.88 -10.71
N HIS A 4 -44.59 -23.38 -9.70
CA HIS A 4 -45.19 -22.69 -8.56
C HIS A 4 -44.41 -21.43 -8.18
N SER A 5 -45.15 -20.32 -8.27
CA SER A 5 -44.93 -19.01 -7.67
C SER A 5 -44.89 -19.08 -6.13
N ASN A 6 -44.03 -18.27 -5.51
CA ASN A 6 -44.22 -17.68 -4.17
C ASN A 6 -43.29 -16.45 -4.09
N THR A 7 -43.75 -15.22 -4.32
CA THR A 7 -44.36 -14.26 -3.37
C THR A 7 -43.51 -13.98 -2.12
N THR A 8 -42.76 -12.87 -2.21
CA THR A 8 -42.47 -11.81 -1.21
C THR A 8 -42.24 -12.16 0.27
N LEU A 9 -41.02 -11.87 0.74
CA LEU A 9 -40.74 -11.35 2.08
C LEU A 9 -39.54 -10.38 2.01
N PHE A 10 -39.73 -9.23 1.37
CA PHE A 10 -38.92 -8.03 1.63
C PHE A 10 -39.79 -7.11 2.48
N SER A 11 -39.58 -7.14 3.79
CA SER A 11 -40.14 -6.16 4.71
C SER A 11 -39.17 -5.00 4.83
N ASP A 12 -39.57 -3.90 4.20
CA ASP A 12 -39.53 -2.52 4.70
C ASP A 12 -38.61 -2.25 5.91
N VAL A 13 -37.40 -1.78 5.61
CA VAL A 13 -36.65 -0.91 6.54
C VAL A 13 -36.83 0.52 6.03
N PRO A 14 -37.49 1.42 6.77
CA PRO A 14 -37.66 2.80 6.34
C PRO A 14 -36.30 3.49 6.32
N LEU A 15 -35.87 3.93 5.12
CA LEU A 15 -34.82 4.94 5.00
C LEU A 15 -35.40 6.25 5.55
N GLN A 16 -35.18 6.51 6.84
CA GLN A 16 -35.31 7.86 7.37
C GLN A 16 -34.25 8.72 6.72
N GLU A 17 -34.66 9.49 5.71
CA GLU A 17 -34.00 10.71 5.29
C GLU A 17 -33.96 11.68 6.47
N GLN A 18 -32.97 11.53 7.35
CA GLN A 18 -32.55 12.65 8.17
C GLN A 18 -31.81 13.62 7.27
N SER A 19 -32.55 14.65 6.86
CA SER A 19 -32.07 15.88 6.25
C SER A 19 -31.03 16.54 7.17
N LEU A 20 -29.77 16.12 7.06
CA LEU A 20 -28.65 16.98 7.42
C LEU A 20 -28.59 18.03 6.31
N GLY A 21 -29.16 19.20 6.60
CA GLY A 21 -29.00 20.41 5.79
C GLY A 21 -27.53 20.79 5.74
N VAL A 22 -26.77 20.10 4.88
CA VAL A 22 -25.47 20.55 4.42
C VAL A 22 -25.78 21.70 3.48
N ASN A 23 -25.55 22.91 3.97
CA ASN A 23 -25.62 24.13 3.20
C ASN A 23 -24.62 23.98 2.03
N THR A 24 -25.11 23.58 0.85
CA THR A 24 -24.32 23.32 -0.36
C THR A 24 -23.82 24.59 -1.04
N SER A 25 -24.06 25.75 -0.43
CA SER A 25 -23.62 27.05 -0.93
C SER A 25 -22.25 27.46 -0.35
N ASN A 26 -21.20 26.66 -0.62
CA ASN A 26 -19.77 27.09 -0.65
C ASN A 26 -18.75 25.95 -0.91
N VAL A 27 -19.06 24.93 -1.73
CA VAL A 27 -18.09 23.86 -2.11
C VAL A 27 -17.57 24.03 -3.55
N HIS A 28 -17.32 25.28 -3.95
CA HIS A 28 -16.66 25.62 -5.20
C HIS A 28 -15.38 26.41 -4.93
N SER A 29 -14.30 25.73 -4.52
CA SER A 29 -12.94 26.31 -4.61
C SER A 29 -11.78 25.30 -4.57
N GLY A 30 -11.98 24.02 -4.93
CA GLY A 30 -10.91 23.01 -4.94
C GLY A 30 -10.36 22.62 -6.32
N LYS A 31 -11.07 22.97 -7.41
CA LYS A 31 -10.63 22.66 -8.77
C LYS A 31 -9.50 23.62 -9.17
N GLY A 32 -8.27 23.12 -9.18
CA GLY A 32 -7.12 23.81 -9.79
C GLY A 32 -5.96 24.19 -8.87
N GLN A 33 -5.99 23.87 -7.57
CA GLN A 33 -4.87 24.19 -6.68
C GLN A 33 -3.82 23.07 -6.70
N LYS A 34 -2.75 23.26 -7.47
CA LYS A 34 -1.61 22.32 -7.52
C LYS A 34 -1.02 22.16 -6.11
N SER A 35 -0.93 20.92 -5.65
CA SER A 35 -0.20 20.58 -4.42
C SER A 35 1.28 20.93 -4.56
N LYS A 36 1.94 21.24 -3.44
CA LYS A 36 3.39 21.51 -3.43
C LYS A 36 4.14 20.28 -3.99
N PRO A 37 5.15 20.48 -4.85
CA PRO A 37 5.95 19.38 -5.34
C PRO A 37 6.68 18.71 -4.18
N VAL A 38 6.47 17.40 -4.04
CA VAL A 38 7.09 16.58 -2.97
C VAL A 38 8.39 15.94 -3.43
N MET A 39 8.59 15.81 -4.74
CA MET A 39 9.77 15.22 -5.34
C MET A 39 10.97 16.17 -5.24
N LEU A 40 12.09 15.64 -4.76
CA LEU A 40 13.33 16.38 -4.64
C LEU A 40 14.05 16.51 -5.98
N SER A 41 14.76 17.62 -6.18
CA SER A 41 15.69 17.76 -7.29
C SER A 41 16.77 16.67 -7.27
N ARG A 42 17.49 16.52 -8.39
CA ARG A 42 18.60 15.56 -8.47
C ARG A 42 19.67 15.82 -7.40
N TRP A 43 19.98 17.08 -7.16
CA TRP A 43 20.99 17.49 -6.20
C TRP A 43 20.55 17.22 -4.76
N GLU A 44 19.33 17.59 -4.40
CA GLU A 44 18.76 17.30 -3.08
C GLU A 44 18.66 15.79 -2.84
N SER A 45 18.19 15.03 -3.85
CA SER A 45 18.13 13.58 -3.78
C SER A 45 19.52 12.99 -3.53
N PHE A 46 20.55 13.44 -4.24
CA PHE A 46 21.92 12.97 -4.02
C PHE A 46 22.39 13.16 -2.58
N TRP A 47 22.16 14.33 -1.98
CA TRP A 47 22.53 14.60 -0.60
C TRP A 47 21.74 13.76 0.39
N VAL A 48 20.43 13.60 0.18
CA VAL A 48 19.58 12.74 1.02
C VAL A 48 20.08 11.30 1.00
N HIS A 49 20.35 10.75 -0.19
CA HIS A 49 20.87 9.38 -0.31
C HIS A 49 22.25 9.24 0.31
N SER A 50 23.11 10.24 0.20
CA SER A 50 24.44 10.23 0.83
C SER A 50 24.33 10.21 2.36
N ARG A 51 23.43 11.02 2.93
CA ARG A 51 23.15 11.03 4.38
C ARG A 51 22.55 9.71 4.86
N ILE A 52 21.61 9.16 4.11
CA ILE A 52 21.01 7.84 4.40
C ILE A 52 22.07 6.75 4.37
N ARG A 53 22.95 6.72 3.36
CA ARG A 53 24.04 5.73 3.29
C ARG A 53 24.99 5.84 4.47
N TRP A 54 25.35 7.05 4.88
CA TRP A 54 26.17 7.29 6.06
C TRP A 54 25.48 6.80 7.34
N HIS A 55 24.20 7.13 7.50
CA HIS A 55 23.38 6.66 8.62
C HIS A 55 23.31 5.13 8.69
N LEU A 56 23.01 4.45 7.57
CA LEU A 56 22.98 2.99 7.50
C LEU A 56 24.35 2.37 7.82
N LEU A 57 25.45 2.96 7.37
CA LEU A 57 26.79 2.50 7.72
C LEU A 57 27.02 2.56 9.24
N LEU A 58 26.66 3.67 9.89
CA LEU A 58 26.76 3.81 11.35
C LEU A 58 25.86 2.80 12.08
N LEU A 59 24.63 2.60 11.61
CA LEU A 59 23.72 1.57 12.16
C LEU A 59 24.35 0.17 12.08
N ILE A 60 24.93 -0.21 10.94
CA ILE A 60 25.57 -1.52 10.76
C ILE A 60 26.79 -1.66 11.69
N LEU A 61 27.65 -0.63 11.76
CA LEU A 61 28.83 -0.65 12.62
C LEU A 61 28.48 -0.83 14.09
N ASN A 62 27.39 -0.18 14.54
CA ASN A 62 26.90 -0.30 15.91
C ASN A 62 26.40 -1.72 16.25
N GLN A 63 25.83 -2.45 15.29
CA GLN A 63 25.31 -3.79 15.52
C GLN A 63 26.37 -4.88 15.39
N VAL A 64 27.16 -4.84 14.32
CA VAL A 64 28.06 -5.95 13.96
C VAL A 64 29.42 -5.84 14.67
N LYS A 65 29.73 -4.67 15.27
CA LYS A 65 30.91 -4.38 16.12
C LYS A 65 32.27 -4.86 15.53
N HIS A 66 32.37 -4.99 14.21
CA HIS A 66 33.60 -5.35 13.50
C HIS A 66 33.58 -4.83 12.06
N PRO A 67 34.58 -4.05 11.60
CA PRO A 67 34.55 -3.35 10.32
C PRO A 67 34.48 -4.29 9.11
N VAL A 68 35.23 -5.40 9.13
CA VAL A 68 35.20 -6.40 8.04
C VAL A 68 33.81 -7.06 7.92
N LYS A 69 33.20 -7.45 9.03
CA LYS A 69 31.87 -8.05 9.04
C LYS A 69 30.81 -7.03 8.60
N ALA A 70 30.92 -5.77 9.01
CA ALA A 70 30.06 -4.68 8.55
C ALA A 70 30.15 -4.49 7.02
N PHE A 71 31.35 -4.55 6.45
CA PHE A 71 31.55 -4.51 5.00
C PHE A 71 30.92 -5.71 4.29
N MET A 72 31.08 -6.92 4.82
CA MET A 72 30.44 -8.13 4.29
C MET A 72 28.90 -8.02 4.32
N ALA A 73 28.35 -7.57 5.45
CA ALA A 73 26.93 -7.26 5.64
C ALA A 73 26.40 -6.29 4.57
N MET A 74 27.11 -5.17 4.34
CA MET A 74 26.75 -4.20 3.31
C MET A 74 26.78 -4.81 1.91
N ARG A 75 27.79 -5.64 1.58
CA ARG A 75 27.84 -6.35 0.29
C ARG A 75 26.68 -7.32 0.11
N ALA A 76 26.27 -8.02 1.17
CA ALA A 76 25.12 -8.91 1.15
C ALA A 76 23.82 -8.13 0.86
N LEU A 77 23.61 -6.99 1.53
CA LEU A 77 22.47 -6.10 1.26
C LEU A 77 22.46 -5.60 -0.19
N ILE A 78 23.60 -5.15 -0.73
CA ILE A 78 23.71 -4.70 -2.12
C ILE A 78 23.40 -5.84 -3.09
N LYS A 79 23.90 -7.05 -2.82
CA LYS A 79 23.61 -8.25 -3.64
C LYS A 79 22.11 -8.56 -3.65
N THR A 80 21.47 -8.58 -2.49
CA THR A 80 20.02 -8.80 -2.37
C THR A 80 19.23 -7.72 -3.09
N ARG A 81 19.57 -6.44 -2.93
CA ARG A 81 18.94 -5.34 -3.68
C ARG A 81 19.04 -5.55 -5.19
N ARG A 82 20.24 -5.89 -5.69
CA ARG A 82 20.46 -6.11 -7.14
C ARG A 82 19.63 -7.26 -7.69
N LYS A 83 19.34 -8.29 -6.89
CA LYS A 83 18.44 -9.39 -7.26
C LYS A 83 17.04 -8.88 -7.63
N TYR A 84 16.48 -7.95 -6.85
CA TYR A 84 15.11 -7.44 -7.05
C TYR A 84 15.05 -6.25 -8.02
N LEU A 85 15.95 -5.28 -7.85
CA LEU A 85 15.86 -3.97 -8.52
C LEU A 85 16.85 -3.83 -9.68
N GLY A 86 17.74 -4.81 -9.89
CA GLY A 86 18.83 -4.71 -10.86
C GLY A 86 19.95 -3.77 -10.40
N ASN A 87 20.79 -3.35 -11.35
CA ASN A 87 21.94 -2.49 -11.08
C ASN A 87 21.61 -1.00 -11.00
N SER A 88 20.35 -0.60 -11.25
CA SER A 88 19.95 0.81 -11.28
C SER A 88 20.09 1.46 -9.89
N PRO A 89 20.70 2.64 -9.76
CA PRO A 89 20.85 3.33 -8.48
C PRO A 89 19.53 3.93 -7.98
N PHE A 90 19.39 4.12 -6.66
CA PHE A 90 18.35 4.99 -6.12
C PHE A 90 18.76 6.44 -6.37
N ILE A 91 17.93 7.17 -7.14
CA ILE A 91 18.23 8.55 -7.57
C ILE A 91 17.12 9.55 -7.23
N LYS A 92 15.94 9.07 -6.82
CA LYS A 92 14.77 9.89 -6.48
C LYS A 92 14.45 9.74 -5.01
N ALA A 93 14.07 10.85 -4.40
CA ALA A 93 13.48 10.88 -3.08
C ALA A 93 12.35 11.93 -3.05
N ALA A 94 11.34 11.68 -2.23
CA ALA A 94 10.30 12.64 -1.89
C ALA A 94 10.51 13.13 -0.45
N LYS A 95 10.10 14.36 -0.15
CA LYS A 95 10.11 14.92 1.20
C LYS A 95 8.70 15.31 1.61
N VAL A 96 8.21 14.72 2.70
CA VAL A 96 6.87 14.98 3.26
C VAL A 96 6.99 14.98 4.78
N ALA A 97 6.36 15.94 5.46
CA ALA A 97 6.38 16.06 6.93
C ALA A 97 7.79 15.96 7.55
N GLY A 98 8.81 16.52 6.87
CA GLY A 98 10.21 16.47 7.34
C GLY A 98 10.94 15.13 7.17
N ARG A 99 10.27 14.10 6.63
CA ARG A 99 10.83 12.77 6.35
C ARG A 99 11.06 12.58 4.86
N PHE A 100 12.02 11.72 4.53
CA PHE A 100 12.48 11.41 3.19
C PHE A 100 12.10 9.98 2.81
N TYR A 101 11.48 9.83 1.64
CA TYR A 101 10.97 8.56 1.15
C TYR A 101 11.57 8.26 -0.22
N TYR A 102 12.09 7.06 -0.43
CA TYR A 102 12.63 6.61 -1.73
C TYR A 102 12.04 5.28 -2.21
N GLU A 103 11.20 4.64 -1.39
CA GLU A 103 10.47 3.43 -1.75
C GLU A 103 9.12 3.41 -1.01
N TYR A 104 8.04 3.00 -1.70
CA TYR A 104 6.66 3.04 -1.19
C TYR A 104 6.46 2.21 0.09
N ASN A 105 6.98 0.99 0.15
CA ASN A 105 6.84 0.08 1.30
C ASN A 105 8.01 0.19 2.30
N THR A 106 8.72 1.31 2.31
CA THR A 106 9.81 1.53 3.27
C THR A 106 9.48 2.76 4.08
N PRO A 107 9.65 2.70 5.42
CA PRO A 107 9.39 3.88 6.24
C PRO A 107 10.19 5.11 5.79
N GLY A 108 9.71 6.30 6.07
CA GLY A 108 10.46 7.53 5.76
C GLY A 108 11.61 7.80 6.74
N TRP A 109 12.80 8.14 6.26
CA TRP A 109 13.96 8.53 7.08
C TRP A 109 13.94 10.03 7.41
N PRO A 110 14.32 10.49 8.60
CA PRO A 110 14.67 9.70 9.79
C PRO A 110 13.43 9.23 10.54
N SER A 111 13.43 7.98 11.00
CA SER A 111 12.46 7.47 11.98
C SER A 111 12.96 6.18 12.62
N LYS A 112 12.41 5.84 13.80
CA LYS A 112 12.72 4.55 14.44
C LYS A 112 12.26 3.37 13.57
N ALA A 113 11.09 3.48 12.93
CA ALA A 113 10.59 2.49 11.98
C ALA A 113 11.57 2.23 10.82
N TYR A 114 12.22 3.29 10.31
CA TYR A 114 13.23 3.18 9.25
C TYR A 114 14.44 2.35 9.71
N ASP A 115 14.95 2.66 10.91
CA ASP A 115 16.13 2.01 11.47
C ASP A 115 15.84 0.53 11.76
N ASP A 116 14.72 0.24 12.43
CA ASP A 116 14.29 -1.12 12.75
C ASP A 116 14.10 -1.96 11.47
N TYR A 117 13.47 -1.39 10.43
CA TYR A 117 13.30 -2.06 9.13
C TYR A 117 14.64 -2.42 8.48
N HIS A 118 15.60 -1.49 8.43
CA HIS A 118 16.90 -1.76 7.81
C HIS A 118 17.75 -2.74 8.62
N LEU A 119 17.67 -2.69 9.95
CA LEU A 119 18.31 -3.68 10.81
C LEU A 119 17.70 -5.07 10.65
N ALA A 120 16.39 -5.17 10.40
CA ALA A 120 15.73 -6.44 10.13
C ALA A 120 16.10 -7.01 8.74
N GLU A 121 16.12 -6.19 7.68
CA GLU A 121 16.59 -6.63 6.36
C GLU A 121 18.08 -7.01 6.40
N LEU A 122 18.89 -6.31 7.20
CA LEU A 122 20.28 -6.69 7.44
C LEU A 122 20.37 -8.04 8.15
N ASN A 123 19.62 -8.24 9.23
CA ASN A 123 19.63 -9.50 9.99
C ASN A 123 19.16 -10.67 9.12
N ARG A 124 18.29 -10.42 8.13
CA ARG A 124 17.83 -11.45 7.18
C ARG A 124 18.94 -11.96 6.27
N VAL A 125 19.82 -11.07 5.79
CA VAL A 125 20.90 -11.44 4.85
C VAL A 125 22.23 -11.74 5.55
N PHE A 126 22.38 -11.28 6.78
CA PHE A 126 23.56 -11.46 7.61
C PHE A 126 23.10 -11.54 9.07
N PRO A 127 22.74 -12.74 9.58
CA PRO A 127 22.25 -12.88 10.94
C PRO A 127 23.28 -12.43 11.98
N PHE A 128 22.90 -11.50 12.86
CA PHE A 128 23.71 -10.98 13.97
C PHE A 128 22.94 -10.89 15.29
N GLN A 129 21.63 -11.12 15.28
CA GLN A 129 20.76 -11.13 16.45
C GLN A 129 19.65 -12.18 16.28
N ASP A 130 19.22 -12.76 17.40
CA ASP A 130 18.05 -13.64 17.44
C ASP A 130 16.77 -12.80 17.63
N LYS A 131 16.41 -12.05 16.58
CA LYS A 131 15.17 -11.26 16.51
C LYS A 131 14.25 -11.80 15.42
N PRO A 132 12.92 -11.70 15.60
CA PRO A 132 11.97 -12.05 14.56
C PRO A 132 12.25 -11.23 13.30
N PHE A 133 12.10 -11.84 12.13
CA PHE A 133 12.25 -11.08 10.88
C PHE A 133 11.03 -10.19 10.69
N ALA A 134 11.29 -8.93 10.37
CA ALA A 134 10.27 -7.91 10.14
C ALA A 134 9.46 -8.15 8.87
N PHE A 135 8.15 -7.96 8.95
CA PHE A 135 7.33 -7.73 7.77
C PHE A 135 7.64 -6.35 7.19
N LYS A 136 7.78 -6.27 5.86
CA LYS A 136 7.91 -4.98 5.16
C LYS A 136 6.56 -4.27 5.14
N ASN A 137 5.49 -4.98 4.80
CA ASN A 137 4.16 -4.40 4.67
C ASN A 137 3.06 -5.39 5.05
N VAL A 138 2.13 -4.94 5.90
CA VAL A 138 0.88 -5.65 6.22
C VAL A 138 -0.29 -4.83 5.66
N ILE A 139 -1.16 -5.44 4.88
CA ILE A 139 -2.45 -4.83 4.50
C ILE A 139 -3.52 -5.47 5.37
N MET A 140 -4.28 -4.66 6.11
CA MET A 140 -5.32 -5.15 7.02
C MET A 140 -6.67 -4.54 6.62
N ALA A 141 -7.63 -5.41 6.28
CA ALA A 141 -8.98 -4.99 5.95
C ALA A 141 -9.83 -4.78 7.22
N VAL A 142 -10.24 -3.53 7.48
CA VAL A 142 -10.95 -3.16 8.72
C VAL A 142 -12.47 -3.29 8.63
N THR A 143 -13.01 -3.39 7.42
CA THR A 143 -14.46 -3.46 7.17
C THR A 143 -14.75 -4.19 5.87
N LYS A 144 -15.93 -4.82 5.78
CA LYS A 144 -16.50 -5.34 4.53
C LYS A 144 -17.31 -4.28 3.77
N LYS A 145 -17.69 -3.18 4.43
CA LYS A 145 -18.58 -2.18 3.85
C LYS A 145 -17.85 -1.34 2.82
N CYS A 146 -18.46 -1.18 1.65
CA CYS A 146 -17.94 -0.34 0.58
C CYS A 146 -19.11 0.22 -0.23
N ALA A 147 -19.04 1.51 -0.55
CA ALA A 147 -20.00 2.15 -1.44
C ALA A 147 -19.80 1.78 -2.92
N LEU A 148 -18.64 1.22 -3.27
CA LEU A 148 -18.25 0.93 -4.64
C LEU A 148 -18.44 -0.55 -5.02
N ARG A 149 -18.52 -0.81 -6.33
CA ARG A 149 -18.58 -2.15 -6.94
C ARG A 149 -17.58 -2.25 -8.09
N CYS A 150 -16.31 -2.00 -7.79
CA CYS A 150 -15.23 -1.90 -8.78
C CYS A 150 -15.03 -3.19 -9.59
N ASP A 151 -14.64 -3.05 -10.86
CA ASP A 151 -14.43 -4.19 -11.76
C ASP A 151 -13.29 -5.12 -11.28
N HIS A 152 -12.21 -4.59 -10.70
CA HIS A 152 -11.08 -5.41 -10.19
C HIS A 152 -11.21 -5.92 -8.75
N CYS A 153 -12.36 -5.71 -8.10
CA CYS A 153 -12.44 -5.93 -6.65
C CYS A 153 -12.16 -7.40 -6.28
N PHE A 154 -11.05 -7.63 -5.58
CA PHE A 154 -10.67 -8.98 -5.14
C PHE A 154 -11.51 -9.48 -3.95
N GLU A 155 -12.19 -8.58 -3.22
CA GLU A 155 -13.13 -8.91 -2.13
C GLU A 155 -14.59 -8.97 -2.54
N TRP A 156 -14.87 -9.03 -3.85
CA TRP A 156 -16.21 -8.95 -4.43
C TRP A 156 -17.29 -9.73 -3.67
N ASP A 157 -17.01 -11.00 -3.34
CA ASP A 157 -17.95 -11.91 -2.69
C ASP A 157 -18.16 -11.61 -1.20
N ALA A 158 -17.18 -10.99 -0.53
CA ALA A 158 -17.25 -10.65 0.88
C ALA A 158 -17.84 -9.25 1.12
N LEU A 159 -17.89 -8.40 0.09
CA LEU A 159 -18.35 -7.01 0.21
C LEU A 159 -19.75 -6.92 0.80
N ASN A 160 -19.90 -5.93 1.68
CA ASN A 160 -21.15 -5.59 2.36
C ASN A 160 -21.77 -6.72 3.21
N GLY A 161 -21.04 -7.80 3.45
CA GLY A 161 -21.44 -8.86 4.39
C GLY A 161 -21.48 -8.40 5.85
N LYS A 162 -21.74 -9.34 6.76
CA LYS A 162 -21.73 -9.09 8.20
C LYS A 162 -20.29 -8.81 8.68
N GLU A 163 -20.14 -7.72 9.41
CA GLU A 163 -18.88 -7.38 10.09
C GLU A 163 -18.57 -8.39 11.20
N LYS A 164 -17.29 -8.74 11.33
CA LYS A 164 -16.81 -9.67 12.37
C LYS A 164 -15.79 -9.04 13.32
N LEU A 165 -14.95 -8.13 12.82
CA LEU A 165 -13.87 -7.53 13.60
C LEU A 165 -14.38 -6.37 14.46
N THR A 166 -14.24 -6.50 15.78
CA THR A 166 -14.43 -5.40 16.73
C THR A 166 -13.21 -4.46 16.72
N VAL A 167 -13.31 -3.32 17.42
CA VAL A 167 -12.16 -2.39 17.52
C VAL A 167 -11.02 -3.05 18.31
N GLU A 168 -11.34 -3.82 19.33
CA GLU A 168 -10.39 -4.58 20.15
C GLU A 168 -9.64 -5.61 19.31
N ASN A 169 -10.31 -6.26 18.35
CA ASN A 169 -9.63 -7.16 17.41
C ASN A 169 -8.63 -6.40 16.53
N LEU A 170 -8.97 -5.18 16.06
CA LEU A 170 -8.03 -4.39 15.25
C LEU A 170 -6.80 -3.99 16.06
N HIS A 171 -6.97 -3.62 17.33
CA HIS A 171 -5.86 -3.37 18.25
C HIS A 171 -4.96 -4.58 18.42
N GLU A 172 -5.56 -5.74 18.67
CA GLU A 172 -4.84 -7.00 18.83
C GLU A 172 -4.04 -7.38 17.59
N ILE A 173 -4.64 -7.26 16.40
CA ILE A 173 -3.95 -7.53 15.13
C ILE A 173 -2.75 -6.60 14.97
N VAL A 174 -2.94 -5.29 15.16
CA VAL A 174 -1.83 -4.33 15.03
C VAL A 174 -0.72 -4.63 16.03
N ARG A 175 -1.06 -4.87 17.30
CA ARG A 175 -0.08 -5.25 18.34
C ARG A 175 0.71 -6.51 17.94
N ASN A 176 0.02 -7.56 17.51
CA ASN A 176 0.64 -8.83 17.10
C ASN A 176 1.65 -8.62 15.97
N PHE A 177 1.33 -7.78 14.96
CA PHE A 177 2.27 -7.46 13.88
C PHE A 177 3.40 -6.53 14.32
N GLN A 178 3.16 -5.57 15.22
CA GLN A 178 4.21 -4.71 15.79
C GLN A 178 5.23 -5.51 16.61
N GLU A 179 4.79 -6.51 17.36
CA GLU A 179 5.67 -7.44 18.09
C GLU A 179 6.55 -8.28 17.15
N GLN A 180 6.12 -8.50 15.90
CA GLN A 180 6.94 -9.13 14.85
C GLN A 180 7.75 -8.12 14.02
N GLY A 181 7.75 -6.85 14.39
CA GLY A 181 8.56 -5.80 13.76
C GLY A 181 8.03 -5.31 12.41
N VAL A 182 6.71 -5.26 12.21
CA VAL A 182 6.16 -4.69 10.97
C VAL A 182 6.62 -3.25 10.74
N ALA A 183 7.18 -2.99 9.56
CA ALA A 183 7.68 -1.67 9.18
C ALA A 183 6.55 -0.73 8.70
N GLN A 184 5.61 -1.25 7.91
CA GLN A 184 4.48 -0.51 7.39
C GLN A 184 3.18 -1.32 7.50
N LEU A 185 2.10 -0.67 7.94
CA LEU A 185 0.76 -1.27 7.97
C LEU A 185 -0.23 -0.38 7.22
N GLN A 186 -1.03 -0.96 6.33
CA GLN A 186 -2.04 -0.24 5.56
C GLN A 186 -3.44 -0.68 5.98
N PHE A 187 -4.22 0.24 6.53
CA PHE A 187 -5.66 0.07 6.71
C PHE A 187 -6.33 0.04 5.35
N SER A 188 -7.13 -0.99 5.12
CA SER A 188 -7.85 -1.26 3.88
C SER A 188 -9.22 -1.83 4.22
N GLY A 189 -9.84 -2.58 3.31
CA GLY A 189 -11.04 -3.37 3.53
C GLY A 189 -12.29 -2.58 3.23
N GLY A 190 -13.13 -3.12 2.35
CA GLY A 190 -14.21 -2.38 1.73
C GLY A 190 -13.73 -0.96 1.40
N GLU A 191 -14.30 0.03 2.09
CA GLU A 191 -13.74 1.36 2.24
C GLU A 191 -13.34 1.63 3.71
N PRO A 192 -12.02 1.71 4.06
CA PRO A 192 -11.59 1.92 5.45
C PRO A 192 -12.10 3.22 6.05
N MET A 193 -12.37 4.25 5.23
CA MET A 193 -12.89 5.54 5.70
C MET A 193 -14.30 5.45 6.30
N LEU A 194 -15.00 4.31 6.18
CA LEU A 194 -16.24 4.05 6.92
C LEU A 194 -15.98 3.69 8.40
N ARG A 195 -14.72 3.41 8.78
CA ARG A 195 -14.31 3.07 10.15
C ARG A 195 -13.23 4.00 10.71
N VAL A 196 -13.24 5.28 10.32
CA VAL A 196 -12.30 6.30 10.84
C VAL A 196 -12.20 6.30 12.37
N PRO A 197 -13.30 6.24 13.17
CA PRO A 197 -13.19 6.20 14.62
C PRO A 197 -12.37 5.01 15.15
N ALA A 198 -12.52 3.83 14.54
CA ALA A 198 -11.75 2.64 14.90
C ALA A 198 -10.27 2.80 14.51
N MET A 199 -9.99 3.30 13.30
CA MET A 199 -8.62 3.60 12.85
C MET A 199 -7.93 4.61 13.78
N LEU A 200 -8.63 5.67 14.20
CA LEU A 200 -8.11 6.65 15.15
C LEU A 200 -7.79 6.01 16.50
N SER A 201 -8.63 5.10 16.99
CA SER A 201 -8.36 4.37 18.24
C SER A 201 -7.09 3.55 18.12
N VAL A 202 -6.97 2.74 17.06
CA VAL A 202 -5.79 1.88 16.81
C VAL A 202 -4.51 2.71 16.69
N LEU A 203 -4.55 3.80 15.91
CA LEU A 203 -3.39 4.68 15.71
C LEU A 203 -2.88 5.31 17.01
N LYS A 204 -3.79 5.72 17.91
CA LYS A 204 -3.44 6.33 19.20
C LYS A 204 -2.74 5.38 20.16
N GLU A 205 -3.00 4.07 20.06
CA GLU A 205 -2.40 3.05 20.93
C GLU A 205 -1.18 2.36 20.29
N ALA A 206 -1.02 2.49 18.98
CA ALA A 206 0.09 1.88 18.25
C ALA A 206 1.45 2.47 18.66
N GLN A 207 2.47 1.60 18.66
CA GLN A 207 3.84 2.03 18.92
C GLN A 207 4.42 2.84 17.73
N PRO A 208 5.26 3.85 17.97
CA PRO A 208 5.86 4.69 16.92
C PRO A 208 7.03 4.00 16.18
N VAL A 209 6.91 2.71 15.92
CA VAL A 209 7.88 1.84 15.20
C VAL A 209 7.35 1.34 13.86
N THR A 210 6.13 1.75 13.48
CA THR A 210 5.46 1.36 12.25
C THR A 210 4.92 2.60 11.54
N ASP A 211 5.09 2.67 10.22
CA ASP A 211 4.40 3.66 9.40
C ASP A 211 3.00 3.16 9.04
N PHE A 212 1.98 3.95 9.35
CA PHE A 212 0.59 3.61 9.05
C PHE A 212 0.10 4.31 7.78
N TRP A 213 -0.59 3.58 6.93
CA TRP A 213 -1.18 4.09 5.69
C TRP A 213 -2.66 3.72 5.60
N ALA A 214 -3.41 4.44 4.77
CA ALA A 214 -4.78 4.07 4.40
C ALA A 214 -4.85 3.82 2.89
N LEU A 215 -5.36 2.66 2.47
CA LEU A 215 -5.68 2.33 1.09
C LEU A 215 -7.17 2.58 0.86
N THR A 216 -7.51 3.66 0.16
CA THR A 216 -8.89 4.18 0.08
C THR A 216 -9.28 4.50 -1.37
N SER A 217 -10.58 4.53 -1.66
CA SER A 217 -11.13 5.16 -2.87
C SER A 217 -11.15 6.69 -2.81
N GLY A 218 -10.91 7.27 -1.64
CA GLY A 218 -11.10 8.69 -1.35
C GLY A 218 -12.49 9.02 -0.80
N HIS A 219 -13.43 8.06 -0.83
CA HIS A 219 -14.75 8.23 -0.24
C HIS A 219 -14.65 8.58 1.25
N LEU A 220 -15.35 9.63 1.70
CA LEU A 220 -15.31 10.16 3.07
C LEU A 220 -13.91 10.58 3.58
N PHE A 221 -12.93 10.74 2.69
CA PHE A 221 -11.61 11.29 3.03
C PHE A 221 -11.69 12.82 3.10
N THR A 222 -12.37 13.34 4.12
CA THR A 222 -12.52 14.78 4.37
C THR A 222 -11.24 15.39 4.93
N LEU A 223 -11.14 16.73 4.86
CA LEU A 223 -10.02 17.46 5.46
C LEU A 223 -9.91 17.21 6.97
N GLU A 224 -11.05 17.18 7.68
CA GLU A 224 -11.11 16.87 9.10
C GLU A 224 -10.57 15.47 9.40
N ASN A 225 -11.01 14.45 8.64
CA ASN A 225 -10.52 13.09 8.79
C ASN A 225 -9.02 12.99 8.48
N ALA A 226 -8.53 13.70 7.46
CA ALA A 226 -7.12 13.72 7.11
C ALA A 226 -6.26 14.27 8.26
N PHE A 227 -6.64 15.40 8.86
CA PHE A 227 -5.93 15.97 10.00
C PHE A 227 -6.04 15.11 11.25
N ALA A 228 -7.23 14.56 11.55
CA ALA A 228 -7.43 13.68 12.70
C ALA A 228 -6.56 12.43 12.60
N LEU A 229 -6.55 11.77 11.43
CA LEU A 229 -5.73 10.59 11.17
C LEU A 229 -4.24 10.92 11.22
N LYS A 230 -3.80 12.03 10.61
CA LYS A 230 -2.42 12.50 10.70
C LYS A 230 -1.98 12.67 12.15
N LYS A 231 -2.78 13.39 12.94
CA LYS A 231 -2.52 13.64 14.37
C LYS A 231 -2.44 12.35 15.17
N ALA A 232 -3.24 11.34 14.82
CA ALA A 232 -3.22 10.04 15.47
C ALA A 232 -2.00 9.19 15.09
N GLY A 233 -1.29 9.50 14.00
CA GLY A 233 -0.09 8.77 13.58
C GLY A 233 -0.14 8.20 12.16
N LEU A 234 -1.14 8.54 11.36
CA LEU A 234 -1.17 8.15 9.95
C LEU A 234 -0.01 8.84 9.20
N THR A 235 0.77 8.06 8.45
CA THR A 235 1.93 8.51 7.69
C THR A 235 1.55 8.86 6.25
N GLY A 236 0.70 8.06 5.61
CA GLY A 236 0.37 8.24 4.19
C GLY A 236 -1.00 7.69 3.80
N VAL A 237 -1.38 7.96 2.55
CA VAL A 237 -2.59 7.47 1.92
C VAL A 237 -2.27 6.97 0.52
N THR A 238 -2.84 5.82 0.17
CA THR A 238 -2.81 5.26 -1.17
C THR A 238 -4.21 5.36 -1.74
N ILE A 239 -4.38 6.26 -2.69
CA ILE A 239 -5.66 6.57 -3.29
C ILE A 239 -5.80 5.74 -4.57
N SER A 240 -6.91 5.05 -4.67
CA SER A 240 -7.29 4.23 -5.80
C SER A 240 -7.65 5.11 -7.02
N LEU A 241 -6.86 5.04 -8.10
CA LEU A 241 -7.07 5.78 -9.35
C LEU A 241 -6.81 4.85 -10.54
N ASP A 242 -7.86 4.33 -11.19
CA ASP A 242 -7.70 3.36 -12.28
C ASP A 242 -7.74 3.95 -13.70
N HIS A 243 -8.01 5.24 -13.84
CA HIS A 243 -8.05 5.88 -15.15
C HIS A 243 -7.82 7.39 -15.03
N VAL A 244 -7.17 7.99 -16.02
CA VAL A 244 -6.93 9.45 -16.07
C VAL A 244 -8.18 10.23 -16.49
N ASP A 245 -8.95 9.67 -17.42
CA ASP A 245 -10.30 10.12 -17.78
C ASP A 245 -11.30 9.86 -16.63
N PRO A 246 -12.00 10.91 -16.16
CA PRO A 246 -13.00 10.80 -15.08
C PRO A 246 -14.15 9.85 -15.37
N LEU A 247 -14.70 9.85 -16.59
CA LEU A 247 -15.83 9.00 -16.98
C LEU A 247 -15.43 7.54 -16.95
N LEU A 248 -14.26 7.21 -17.49
CA LEU A 248 -13.76 5.84 -17.50
C LEU A 248 -13.40 5.36 -16.10
N HIS A 249 -12.87 6.22 -15.24
CA HIS A 249 -12.64 5.89 -13.83
C HIS A 249 -13.95 5.58 -13.08
N ASN A 250 -14.96 6.45 -13.25
CA ASN A 250 -16.27 6.28 -12.60
C ASN A 250 -16.98 5.00 -13.08
N LEU A 251 -16.93 4.72 -14.39
CA LEU A 251 -17.48 3.50 -14.97
C LEU A 251 -16.77 2.25 -14.42
N PHE A 252 -15.45 2.30 -14.28
CA PHE A 252 -14.66 1.22 -13.72
C PHE A 252 -15.00 0.95 -12.25
N ARG A 253 -15.25 2.02 -11.47
CA ARG A 253 -15.59 1.96 -10.04
C ARG A 253 -17.09 1.76 -9.75
N LYS A 254 -17.93 1.84 -10.79
CA LYS A 254 -19.41 1.78 -10.75
C LYS A 254 -20.01 2.85 -9.83
N PHE A 255 -19.47 4.08 -9.90
CA PHE A 255 -19.96 5.21 -9.10
C PHE A 255 -19.60 6.55 -9.75
N ASP A 256 -20.58 7.42 -9.96
CA ASP A 256 -20.47 8.64 -10.78
C ASP A 256 -19.59 9.75 -10.17
N GLN A 257 -19.25 9.66 -8.89
CA GLN A 257 -18.39 10.64 -8.20
C GLN A 257 -17.04 10.08 -7.77
N ALA A 258 -16.68 8.84 -8.16
CA ALA A 258 -15.46 8.20 -7.67
C ALA A 258 -14.19 9.02 -8.00
N TYR A 259 -14.11 9.59 -9.20
CA TYR A 259 -12.96 10.40 -9.61
C TYR A 259 -12.83 11.69 -8.80
N ASP A 260 -13.94 12.37 -8.51
CA ASP A 260 -13.94 13.59 -7.69
C ASP A 260 -13.44 13.30 -6.26
N TRP A 261 -13.70 12.10 -5.73
CA TRP A 261 -13.14 11.67 -4.45
C TRP A 261 -11.62 11.54 -4.49
N VAL A 262 -11.05 11.09 -5.61
CA VAL A 262 -9.60 10.97 -5.78
C VAL A 262 -8.92 12.33 -5.65
N GLU A 263 -9.39 13.32 -6.41
CA GLU A 263 -8.81 14.67 -6.40
C GLU A 263 -8.92 15.33 -5.02
N ARG A 264 -10.11 15.24 -4.40
CA ARG A 264 -10.34 15.77 -3.06
C ARG A 264 -9.49 15.08 -2.00
N ALA A 265 -9.41 13.74 -2.03
CA ALA A 265 -8.61 12.99 -1.08
C ALA A 265 -7.11 13.33 -1.21
N ALA A 266 -6.59 13.46 -2.43
CA ALA A 266 -5.20 13.82 -2.67
C ALA A 266 -4.89 15.24 -2.14
N TYR A 267 -5.81 16.18 -2.38
CA TYR A 267 -5.71 17.53 -1.84
C TYR A 267 -5.74 17.53 -0.30
N HIS A 268 -6.74 16.91 0.33
CA HIS A 268 -6.86 16.86 1.79
C HIS A 268 -5.67 16.18 2.45
N ALA A 269 -5.18 15.07 1.87
CA ALA A 269 -3.99 14.39 2.35
C ALA A 269 -2.74 15.27 2.29
N SER A 270 -2.58 16.01 1.19
CA SER A 270 -1.49 16.98 1.04
C SER A 270 -1.57 18.11 2.06
N GLN A 271 -2.77 18.62 2.37
CA GLN A 271 -2.96 19.65 3.41
C GLN A 271 -2.62 19.14 4.83
N ALA A 272 -2.83 17.85 5.07
CA ALA A 272 -2.49 17.20 6.33
C ALA A 272 -1.04 16.67 6.39
N ASP A 273 -0.18 17.00 5.43
CA ASP A 273 1.19 16.49 5.32
C ASP A 273 1.26 14.94 5.34
N LEU A 274 0.27 14.27 4.76
CA LEU A 274 0.29 12.82 4.51
C LEU A 274 1.04 12.54 3.20
N VAL A 275 1.80 11.45 3.17
CA VAL A 275 2.41 10.98 1.92
C VAL A 275 1.30 10.48 1.00
N VAL A 276 1.22 11.03 -0.21
CA VAL A 276 0.22 10.61 -1.21
C VAL A 276 0.85 9.61 -2.17
N ALA A 277 0.14 8.51 -2.40
CA ALA A 277 0.39 7.57 -3.48
C ALA A 277 -0.89 7.31 -4.27
N PHE A 278 -0.77 7.01 -5.56
CA PHE A 278 -1.89 6.47 -6.33
C PHE A 278 -1.68 5.00 -6.65
N SER A 279 -2.74 4.20 -6.57
CA SER A 279 -2.74 2.80 -6.98
C SER A 279 -3.58 2.61 -8.23
N LEU A 280 -2.95 2.04 -9.26
CA LEU A 280 -3.50 1.76 -10.58
C LEU A 280 -3.62 0.25 -10.79
N CYS A 281 -4.82 -0.23 -11.12
CA CYS A 281 -4.97 -1.52 -11.79
C CYS A 281 -4.76 -1.32 -13.31
N ALA A 282 -3.60 -1.76 -13.80
CA ALA A 282 -3.20 -1.55 -15.19
C ALA A 282 -3.89 -2.59 -16.10
N THR A 283 -5.09 -2.26 -16.58
CA THR A 283 -5.89 -3.15 -17.46
C THR A 283 -5.41 -3.09 -18.92
N LYS A 284 -5.83 -4.09 -19.72
CA LYS A 284 -5.53 -4.15 -21.16
C LYS A 284 -5.97 -2.89 -21.91
N SER A 285 -7.12 -2.32 -21.56
CA SER A 285 -7.65 -1.12 -22.22
C SER A 285 -6.94 0.16 -21.79
N PHE A 286 -6.34 0.18 -20.59
CA PHE A 286 -5.65 1.36 -20.08
C PHE A 286 -4.22 1.49 -20.62
N ILE A 287 -3.49 0.37 -20.77
CA ILE A 287 -2.05 0.42 -21.01
C ILE A 287 -1.72 0.88 -22.43
N THR A 288 -1.27 2.12 -22.54
CA THR A 288 -0.55 2.72 -23.67
C THR A 288 0.56 3.63 -23.13
N GLU A 289 1.58 3.94 -23.93
CA GLU A 289 2.63 4.89 -23.51
C GLU A 289 2.06 6.25 -23.10
N GLU A 290 1.08 6.73 -23.88
CA GLU A 290 0.39 7.99 -23.63
C GLU A 290 -0.35 7.99 -22.29
N ASN A 291 -1.21 6.98 -22.04
CA ASN A 291 -1.99 6.90 -20.80
C ASN A 291 -1.09 6.79 -19.57
N LEU A 292 -0.01 6.02 -19.66
CA LEU A 292 0.95 5.87 -18.56
C LEU A 292 1.65 7.21 -18.25
N MET A 293 2.07 7.96 -19.27
CA MET A 293 2.68 9.28 -19.07
C MET A 293 1.69 10.32 -18.57
N GLN A 294 0.46 10.35 -19.09
CA GLN A 294 -0.61 11.21 -18.58
C GLN A 294 -0.90 10.90 -17.10
N TYR A 295 -0.91 9.62 -16.73
CA TYR A 295 -1.10 9.20 -15.34
C TYR A 295 0.02 9.71 -14.43
N ALA A 296 1.28 9.61 -14.88
CA ALA A 296 2.41 10.14 -14.10
C ALA A 296 2.35 11.65 -13.90
N GLN A 297 1.91 12.39 -14.93
CA GLN A 297 1.73 13.84 -14.87
C GLN A 297 0.58 14.23 -13.95
N LEU A 298 -0.57 13.55 -14.06
CA LEU A 298 -1.72 13.75 -13.18
C LEU A 298 -1.32 13.48 -11.73
N ALA A 299 -0.68 12.34 -11.46
CA ALA A 299 -0.20 11.97 -10.14
C ALA A 299 0.77 13.02 -9.56
N SER A 300 1.69 13.56 -10.37
CA SER A 300 2.58 14.65 -9.97
C SER A 300 1.80 15.92 -9.61
N SER A 301 0.82 16.30 -10.43
CA SER A 301 0.02 17.52 -10.23
C SER A 301 -0.85 17.48 -8.97
N LEU A 302 -1.23 16.27 -8.55
CA LEU A 302 -1.98 15.97 -7.33
C LEU A 302 -1.09 15.66 -6.12
N GLY A 303 0.24 15.77 -6.27
CA GLY A 303 1.17 15.75 -5.14
C GLY A 303 1.63 14.36 -4.71
N ALA A 304 1.42 13.36 -5.55
CA ALA A 304 1.84 12.01 -5.25
C ALA A 304 3.39 11.89 -5.23
N ALA A 305 3.89 11.21 -4.21
CA ALA A 305 5.27 10.75 -4.16
C ALA A 305 5.43 9.41 -4.91
N PHE A 306 4.36 8.61 -4.99
CA PHE A 306 4.40 7.26 -5.52
C PHE A 306 3.24 6.92 -6.46
N ILE A 307 3.52 6.06 -7.43
CA ILE A 307 2.54 5.37 -8.27
C ILE A 307 2.75 3.87 -8.07
N GLN A 308 1.76 3.18 -7.50
CA GLN A 308 1.71 1.74 -7.42
C GLN A 308 0.99 1.20 -8.66
N VAL A 309 1.67 0.34 -9.41
CA VAL A 309 1.12 -0.35 -10.57
C VAL A 309 0.88 -1.81 -10.21
N LEU A 310 -0.37 -2.26 -10.37
CA LEU A 310 -0.80 -3.63 -10.17
C LEU A 310 -1.35 -4.21 -11.46
N GLU A 311 -0.89 -5.39 -11.85
CA GLU A 311 -1.54 -6.15 -12.92
C GLU A 311 -2.87 -6.73 -12.43
N PRO A 312 -3.91 -6.79 -13.27
CA PRO A 312 -5.17 -7.41 -12.92
C PRO A 312 -4.97 -8.92 -12.65
N ARG A 313 -5.69 -9.43 -11.66
CA ARG A 313 -5.65 -10.83 -11.24
C ARG A 313 -7.04 -11.45 -11.38
N ALA A 314 -7.10 -12.70 -11.85
CA ALA A 314 -8.34 -13.44 -12.03
C ALA A 314 -8.89 -13.99 -10.70
N VAL A 315 -9.21 -13.08 -9.77
CA VAL A 315 -9.76 -13.36 -8.43
C VAL A 315 -10.88 -12.38 -8.11
N GLY A 316 -11.74 -12.71 -7.14
CA GLY A 316 -12.91 -11.89 -6.80
C GLY A 316 -13.78 -11.71 -8.04
N HIS A 317 -14.11 -10.45 -8.37
CA HIS A 317 -14.98 -10.16 -9.53
C HIS A 317 -14.38 -10.65 -10.86
N TYR A 318 -13.05 -10.65 -10.98
CA TYR A 318 -12.35 -11.18 -12.16
C TYR A 318 -12.12 -12.70 -12.13
N ALA A 319 -12.66 -13.43 -11.16
CA ALA A 319 -12.55 -14.88 -11.12
C ALA A 319 -13.08 -15.51 -12.43
N GLY A 320 -12.29 -16.40 -13.02
CA GLY A 320 -12.62 -17.05 -14.29
C GLY A 320 -12.44 -16.18 -15.56
N GLN A 321 -12.07 -14.91 -15.43
CA GLN A 321 -11.91 -13.99 -16.56
C GLN A 321 -10.45 -13.94 -17.05
N SER A 322 -10.26 -13.75 -18.37
CA SER A 322 -8.93 -13.59 -18.99
C SER A 322 -8.44 -12.15 -18.92
N VAL A 323 -7.94 -11.76 -17.74
CA VAL A 323 -7.50 -10.39 -17.47
C VAL A 323 -5.99 -10.16 -17.61
N GLY A 324 -5.19 -11.24 -17.68
CA GLY A 324 -3.73 -11.15 -17.77
C GLY A 324 -3.23 -10.38 -18.99
N LEU A 325 -2.14 -9.64 -18.81
CA LEU A 325 -1.60 -8.74 -19.83
C LEU A 325 -0.77 -9.48 -20.89
N PRO A 326 -0.83 -9.10 -22.17
CA PRO A 326 0.12 -9.57 -23.19
C PRO A 326 1.54 -9.07 -22.91
N LEU A 327 2.54 -9.77 -23.44
CA LEU A 327 3.97 -9.47 -23.20
C LEU A 327 4.36 -8.04 -23.59
N GLU A 328 3.78 -7.51 -24.67
CA GLU A 328 4.00 -6.13 -25.12
C GLU A 328 3.59 -5.11 -24.05
N GLN A 329 2.41 -5.27 -23.45
CA GLN A 329 1.94 -4.39 -22.37
C GLN A 329 2.73 -4.59 -21.08
N GLN A 330 3.16 -5.82 -20.77
CA GLN A 330 4.08 -6.06 -19.65
C GLN A 330 5.38 -5.27 -19.83
N LYS A 331 5.93 -5.27 -21.06
CA LYS A 331 7.13 -4.50 -21.41
C LYS A 331 6.92 -2.99 -21.28
N LEU A 332 5.78 -2.46 -21.73
CA LEU A 332 5.44 -1.03 -21.53
C LEU A 332 5.45 -0.64 -20.04
N LEU A 333 4.94 -1.49 -19.14
CA LEU A 333 4.99 -1.23 -17.71
C LEU A 333 6.42 -1.30 -17.14
N GLU A 334 7.27 -2.19 -17.67
CA GLU A 334 8.68 -2.28 -17.28
C GLU A 334 9.49 -1.05 -17.75
N ASP A 335 9.22 -0.58 -18.98
CA ASP A 335 9.83 0.62 -19.54
C ASP A 335 9.35 1.87 -18.79
N PHE A 336 8.05 1.95 -18.48
CA PHE A 336 7.49 2.99 -17.62
C PHE A 336 8.18 3.01 -16.23
N TYR A 337 8.25 1.88 -15.55
CA TYR A 337 8.97 1.77 -14.26
C TYR A 337 10.42 2.23 -14.38
N THR A 338 11.14 1.78 -15.41
CA THR A 338 12.56 2.06 -15.59
C THR A 338 12.79 3.54 -15.89
N ASN A 339 12.01 4.11 -16.81
CA ASN A 339 12.12 5.49 -17.23
C ASN A 339 11.80 6.44 -16.07
N LEU A 340 10.65 6.31 -15.42
CA LEU A 340 10.25 7.26 -14.37
C LEU A 340 11.18 7.21 -13.15
N ASN A 341 11.74 6.05 -12.83
CA ASN A 341 12.60 5.92 -11.66
C ASN A 341 14.07 6.28 -11.92
N TYR A 342 14.57 6.12 -13.15
CA TYR A 342 16.01 6.19 -13.43
C TYR A 342 16.43 7.20 -14.51
N ASN A 343 15.49 7.73 -15.30
CA ASN A 343 15.81 8.77 -16.27
C ASN A 343 15.76 10.17 -15.61
N PRO A 344 16.87 10.94 -15.64
CA PRO A 344 16.91 12.29 -15.10
C PRO A 344 15.84 13.26 -15.62
N ALA A 345 15.34 13.06 -16.84
CA ALA A 345 14.27 13.88 -17.42
C ALA A 345 12.97 13.81 -16.59
N TYR A 346 12.75 12.70 -15.88
CA TYR A 346 11.53 12.44 -15.12
C TYR A 346 11.71 12.57 -13.60
N GLN A 347 12.76 13.28 -13.16
CA GLN A 347 13.05 13.49 -11.72
C GLN A 347 11.86 14.09 -10.95
N HIS A 348 11.12 14.99 -11.60
CA HIS A 348 10.00 15.73 -11.01
C HIS A 348 8.70 14.90 -10.89
N LEU A 349 8.61 13.77 -11.59
CA LEU A 349 7.44 12.88 -11.55
C LEU A 349 7.52 11.92 -10.36
N PRO A 350 6.43 11.26 -9.95
CA PRO A 350 6.44 10.32 -8.83
C PRO A 350 7.35 9.09 -9.07
N MET A 351 7.69 8.38 -8.01
CA MET A 351 8.39 7.09 -8.10
C MET A 351 7.39 5.96 -8.38
N VAL A 352 7.71 5.08 -9.33
CA VAL A 352 6.84 3.97 -9.70
C VAL A 352 7.23 2.71 -8.92
N VAL A 353 6.25 2.02 -8.35
CA VAL A 353 6.41 0.71 -7.73
C VAL A 353 5.62 -0.31 -8.50
N TYR A 354 6.30 -1.35 -8.97
CA TYR A 354 5.74 -2.38 -9.83
C TYR A 354 6.17 -3.76 -9.35
N TYR A 355 5.28 -4.45 -8.64
CA TYR A 355 5.60 -5.72 -7.99
C TYR A 355 5.81 -6.87 -8.96
N ASP A 356 5.15 -6.87 -10.12
CA ASP A 356 5.28 -7.96 -11.09
C ASP A 356 6.67 -8.00 -11.74
N LEU A 357 7.31 -6.85 -11.97
CA LEU A 357 8.72 -6.82 -12.38
C LEU A 357 9.63 -7.49 -11.35
N GLN A 358 9.43 -7.20 -10.07
CA GLN A 358 10.20 -7.80 -8.97
C GLN A 358 9.91 -9.31 -8.89
N ARG A 359 8.65 -9.70 -9.03
CA ARG A 359 8.19 -11.11 -9.05
C ARG A 359 8.85 -11.89 -10.19
N ARG A 360 8.88 -11.34 -11.40
CA ARG A 360 9.51 -11.98 -12.57
C ARG A 360 11.03 -12.14 -12.40
N ARG A 361 11.70 -11.18 -11.77
CA ARG A 361 13.17 -11.20 -11.57
C ARG A 361 13.63 -12.12 -10.45
N ALA A 362 12.92 -12.08 -9.32
CA ALA A 362 13.44 -12.62 -8.06
C ALA A 362 12.48 -13.58 -7.36
N GLY A 363 11.28 -13.80 -7.90
CA GLY A 363 10.21 -14.51 -7.23
C GLY A 363 9.29 -13.60 -6.41
N CYS A 364 8.18 -14.16 -5.94
CA CYS A 364 7.20 -13.42 -5.14
C CYS A 364 7.70 -13.23 -3.70
N ALA A 365 7.81 -11.98 -3.23
CA ALA A 365 8.16 -11.62 -1.85
C ALA A 365 6.98 -11.67 -0.85
N ALA A 366 5.81 -12.11 -1.33
CA ALA A 366 4.65 -12.35 -0.50
C ALA A 366 4.81 -13.61 0.36
N SER A 367 3.92 -13.78 1.33
CA SER A 367 3.92 -14.91 2.27
C SER A 367 5.04 -14.88 3.32
N ALA A 368 5.03 -13.89 4.21
CA ALA A 368 5.88 -13.76 5.42
C ALA A 368 7.39 -13.58 5.21
N ASP A 369 7.89 -13.50 3.97
CA ASP A 369 9.18 -12.87 3.77
C ASP A 369 9.04 -11.35 3.99
N ARG A 370 8.17 -10.70 3.21
CA ARG A 370 8.00 -9.22 3.27
C ARG A 370 6.55 -8.75 3.33
N HIS A 371 5.60 -9.45 2.72
CA HIS A 371 4.22 -8.97 2.60
C HIS A 371 3.20 -9.99 3.11
N VAL A 372 2.10 -9.47 3.65
CA VAL A 372 0.96 -10.27 4.13
C VAL A 372 -0.34 -9.46 4.04
N TYR A 373 -1.46 -10.17 3.92
CA TYR A 373 -2.80 -9.59 3.95
C TYR A 373 -3.61 -10.20 5.09
N VAL A 374 -4.33 -9.37 5.84
CA VAL A 374 -5.31 -9.79 6.85
C VAL A 374 -6.68 -9.36 6.38
N ASP A 375 -7.58 -10.33 6.18
CA ASP A 375 -8.93 -10.05 5.70
C ASP A 375 -9.86 -9.54 6.80
N THR A 376 -11.09 -9.23 6.41
CA THR A 376 -12.16 -8.71 7.28
C THR A 376 -12.70 -9.69 8.32
N ASP A 377 -12.23 -10.94 8.29
CA ASP A 377 -12.56 -11.98 9.26
C ASP A 377 -11.36 -12.27 10.20
N GLY A 378 -10.26 -11.53 10.04
CA GLY A 378 -9.03 -11.71 10.82
C GLY A 378 -8.15 -12.85 10.29
N LEU A 379 -8.46 -13.43 9.14
CA LEU A 379 -7.67 -14.50 8.54
C LEU A 379 -6.48 -13.92 7.80
N ILE A 380 -5.36 -14.62 7.87
CA ILE A 380 -4.11 -14.23 7.24
C ILE A 380 -3.98 -14.93 5.90
N HIS A 381 -3.58 -14.17 4.88
CA HIS A 381 -3.31 -14.60 3.51
C HIS A 381 -1.92 -14.15 3.08
N GLY A 382 -1.29 -14.90 2.16
CA GLY A 382 0.04 -14.55 1.66
C GLY A 382 0.10 -13.17 0.98
N CYS A 383 -0.95 -12.81 0.24
CA CYS A 383 -1.19 -11.47 -0.30
C CYS A 383 -2.70 -11.29 -0.57
N PRO A 384 -3.17 -10.09 -0.93
CA PRO A 384 -4.59 -9.84 -1.23
C PRO A 384 -5.18 -10.76 -2.32
N PHE A 385 -4.35 -11.25 -3.24
CA PHE A 385 -4.78 -12.11 -4.34
C PHE A 385 -4.71 -13.61 -4.00
N CYS A 386 -4.09 -14.00 -2.88
CA CYS A 386 -4.05 -15.39 -2.44
C CYS A 386 -5.32 -15.66 -1.61
N ARG A 387 -6.29 -16.41 -2.15
CA ARG A 387 -7.61 -16.61 -1.49
C ARG A 387 -7.64 -17.72 -0.44
N LYS A 388 -6.56 -18.50 -0.31
CA LYS A 388 -6.48 -19.56 0.70
C LYS A 388 -5.86 -18.97 1.98
N PRO A 389 -6.62 -18.87 3.08
CA PRO A 389 -6.06 -18.44 4.35
C PRO A 389 -5.07 -19.49 4.84
N VAL A 390 -4.05 -19.01 5.57
CA VAL A 390 -2.97 -19.84 6.12
C VAL A 390 -2.95 -19.85 7.65
N GLY A 391 -3.74 -18.99 8.28
CA GLY A 391 -3.85 -18.83 9.72
C GLY A 391 -4.78 -17.67 10.10
N SER A 392 -4.81 -17.29 11.38
CA SER A 392 -5.55 -16.14 11.88
C SER A 392 -4.67 -15.19 12.69
N ALA A 393 -4.90 -13.89 12.51
CA ALA A 393 -4.19 -12.83 13.23
C ALA A 393 -4.67 -12.66 14.68
N LEU A 394 -5.75 -13.36 15.05
CA LEU A 394 -6.36 -13.40 16.38
C LEU A 394 -6.16 -14.75 17.07
N GLU A 395 -5.29 -15.62 16.53
CA GLU A 395 -4.93 -16.87 17.21
C GLU A 395 -4.10 -16.60 18.47
N VAL A 396 -4.40 -17.35 19.53
CA VAL A 396 -3.67 -17.30 20.82
C VAL A 396 -2.15 -17.53 20.62
N ASN A 397 -1.77 -18.36 19.65
CA ASN A 397 -0.37 -18.52 19.24
C ASN A 397 -0.12 -17.98 17.83
N PHE A 398 -0.19 -16.65 17.67
CA PHE A 398 0.11 -15.95 16.42
C PHE A 398 1.46 -16.37 15.79
N LYS A 399 2.46 -16.75 16.60
CA LYS A 399 3.78 -17.21 16.12
C LYS A 399 3.69 -18.53 15.35
N GLU A 400 2.77 -19.44 15.69
CA GLU A 400 2.56 -20.67 14.92
C GLU A 400 1.94 -20.40 13.55
N SER A 401 0.95 -19.52 13.50
CA SER A 401 0.38 -19.03 12.25
C SER A 401 1.46 -18.41 11.34
N PHE A 402 2.42 -17.70 11.92
CA PHE A 402 3.57 -17.16 11.19
C PHE A 402 4.51 -18.23 10.61
N VAL A 403 4.85 -19.25 11.40
CA VAL A 403 5.68 -20.38 10.92
C VAL A 403 4.99 -21.10 9.75
N LYS A 404 3.68 -21.35 9.87
CA LYS A 404 2.87 -21.94 8.78
C LYS A 404 2.90 -21.05 7.54
N LEU A 405 2.74 -19.73 7.69
CA LEU A 405 2.72 -18.77 6.59
C LEU A 405 4.03 -18.78 5.79
N ARG A 406 5.17 -18.95 6.45
CA ARG A 406 6.48 -19.08 5.80
C ARG A 406 6.65 -20.41 5.08
N ASN A 407 6.31 -21.50 5.75
CA ASN A 407 6.47 -22.85 5.18
C ASN A 407 5.55 -23.11 4.00
N THR A 408 4.39 -22.43 3.96
CA THR A 408 3.39 -22.54 2.88
C THR A 408 3.45 -21.41 1.87
N GLY A 409 4.38 -20.45 2.07
CA GLY A 409 4.56 -19.34 1.15
C GLY A 409 4.99 -19.78 -0.25
N CYS A 410 4.74 -18.94 -1.26
CA CYS A 410 5.19 -19.24 -2.62
C CYS A 410 6.71 -19.47 -2.61
N THR A 411 7.12 -20.71 -2.92
CA THR A 411 8.45 -21.30 -2.70
C THR A 411 9.61 -20.64 -3.45
N ALA A 412 9.38 -19.53 -4.16
CA ALA A 412 10.42 -18.78 -4.82
C ALA A 412 11.43 -18.13 -3.83
N LEU A 413 11.12 -18.17 -2.53
CA LEU A 413 11.92 -17.55 -1.46
C LEU A 413 12.14 -18.42 -0.22
N ALA A 414 11.99 -19.75 -0.33
CA ALA A 414 12.72 -20.56 0.64
C ALA A 414 14.20 -20.20 0.48
N PRO A 415 14.91 -19.73 1.52
CA PRO A 415 16.33 -19.98 1.55
C PRO A 415 16.42 -21.49 1.31
N SER A 416 17.20 -21.92 0.33
CA SER A 416 17.71 -23.29 0.40
C SER A 416 18.24 -23.44 1.82
N LEU A 417 17.55 -24.23 2.65
CA LEU A 417 18.05 -24.65 3.95
C LEU A 417 19.29 -25.48 3.64
N LEU A 418 20.43 -24.80 3.58
CA LEU A 418 21.78 -25.35 3.59
C LEU A 418 22.63 -24.45 4.48
#